data_AF-A0A383R3M5-F1
#
_entry.id   AF-A0A383R3M5-F1
#
_cell.length_a   1.000
_cell.length_b   1.000
_cell.length_c   1.000
_cell.angle_alpha   90.00
_cell.angle_beta   90.00
_cell.angle_gamma   90.00
#
_symmetry.space_group_name_H-M   'P 1'
#
loop_
_entity.id
_entity.type
_entity.pdbx_description
1 polymer ?
#
loop_
_entity_poly.entity_id
_entity_poly.type
_entity_poly.pdbx_seq_one_letter_code
_entity_poly.pdbx_strand_id
1 'polypeptide(L)'
;MTIHIQEIIHATQHKFRLEDYRLHTQELYREVSLFNETTYYLSMEWYPPYVKESVDEDSNPEGTAVISYDLTTGQYTSVIFVQGKSYANSPSYPNNCVDRERYRTRLWQAVSALSPPEWPICLP
;
A
#
# COMPACT_ATOMS: atom_id res chain seq x y z
N MET A 1 9.99 23.07 -0.97
CA MET A 1 9.64 21.81 -0.28
C MET A 1 10.71 20.81 -0.63
N THR A 2 11.41 20.25 0.36
CA THR A 2 12.41 19.20 0.14
C THR A 2 11.70 17.87 0.24
N ILE A 3 11.74 17.07 -0.82
CA ILE A 3 11.10 15.75 -0.87
C ILE A 3 12.15 14.70 -0.52
N HIS A 4 11.88 13.90 0.51
CA HIS A 4 12.78 12.85 0.97
C HIS A 4 12.29 11.48 0.48
N ILE A 5 12.71 11.08 -0.72
CA ILE A 5 12.28 9.84 -1.38
C ILE A 5 12.51 8.59 -0.51
N GLN A 6 13.64 8.52 0.20
CA GLN A 6 13.94 7.40 1.11
C GLN A 6 12.94 7.29 2.26
N GLU A 7 12.49 8.42 2.82
CA GLU A 7 11.47 8.41 3.89
C GLU A 7 10.13 7.90 3.35
N ILE A 8 9.75 8.28 2.13
CA ILE A 8 8.54 7.80 1.47
C ILE A 8 8.63 6.29 1.22
N ILE A 9 9.77 5.79 0.78
CA ILE A 9 10.00 4.35 0.54
C ILE A 9 9.90 3.58 1.86
N HIS A 10 10.58 4.02 2.91
CA HIS A 10 10.50 3.38 4.23
C HIS A 10 9.08 3.41 4.81
N ALA A 11 8.40 4.56 4.69
CA ALA A 11 7.00 4.69 5.12
C ALA A 11 6.08 3.76 4.32
N THR A 12 6.32 3.61 3.02
CA THR A 12 5.58 2.70 2.13
C THR A 12 5.78 1.26 2.56
N GLN A 13 7.03 0.85 2.77
CA GLN A 13 7.35 -0.52 3.19
C GLN A 13 6.63 -0.87 4.49
N HIS A 14 6.70 0.01 5.50
CA HIS A 14 6.07 -0.21 6.79
C HIS A 14 4.54 -0.16 6.71
N LYS A 15 3.97 0.79 5.93
CA LYS A 15 2.51 0.96 5.80
C LYS A 15 1.85 -0.25 5.16
N PHE A 16 2.48 -0.83 4.14
CA PHE A 16 1.93 -1.96 3.38
C PHE A 16 2.51 -3.31 3.79
N ARG A 17 3.26 -3.38 4.90
CA ARG A 17 3.80 -4.61 5.47
C ARG A 17 4.66 -5.41 4.49
N LEU A 18 5.52 -4.68 3.79
CA LEU A 18 6.42 -5.17 2.76
C LEU A 18 7.81 -5.50 3.35
N GLU A 19 7.89 -5.87 4.63
CA GLU A 19 9.19 -6.12 5.28
C GLU A 19 9.94 -7.30 4.66
N ASP A 20 9.22 -8.34 4.21
CA ASP A 20 9.79 -9.49 3.50
C ASP A 20 9.89 -9.28 1.97
N TYR A 21 9.41 -8.15 1.48
CA TYR A 21 9.55 -7.77 0.09
C TYR A 21 10.86 -7.00 -0.13
N ARG A 22 11.41 -7.14 -1.33
CA ARG A 22 12.57 -6.36 -1.77
C ARG A 22 12.13 -5.29 -2.75
N LEU A 23 12.50 -4.03 -2.50
CA LEU A 23 12.37 -2.97 -3.51
C LEU A 23 13.23 -3.34 -4.72
N HIS A 24 12.59 -3.53 -5.87
CA HIS A 24 13.27 -3.86 -7.12
C HIS A 24 13.55 -2.60 -7.93
N THR A 25 12.50 -1.82 -8.22
CA THR A 25 12.58 -0.62 -9.04
C THR A 25 11.91 0.54 -8.32
N GLN A 26 12.49 1.72 -8.46
CA GLN A 26 11.83 2.98 -8.14
C GLN A 26 11.95 3.91 -9.34
N GLU A 27 10.87 4.55 -9.73
CA GLU A 27 10.84 5.46 -10.87
C GLU A 27 10.12 6.76 -10.52
N LEU A 28 10.73 7.87 -10.92
CA LEU A 28 10.11 9.18 -10.85
C LEU A 28 9.60 9.56 -12.24
N TYR A 29 8.30 9.82 -12.33
CA TYR A 29 7.70 10.30 -13.57
C TYR A 29 6.82 11.52 -13.29
N ARG A 30 6.48 12.24 -14.36
CA ARG A 30 5.58 13.39 -14.29
C ARG A 30 4.45 13.21 -15.28
N GLU A 31 3.30 13.72 -14.92
CA GLU A 31 2.17 13.89 -15.83
C GLU A 31 1.85 15.37 -15.94
N VAL A 32 1.45 15.80 -17.13
CA VAL A 32 0.96 17.15 -17.38
C VAL A 32 -0.51 17.05 -17.74
N SER A 33 -1.37 17.66 -16.94
CA SER A 33 -2.81 17.66 -17.16
C SER A 33 -3.19 18.55 -18.35
N LEU A 34 -4.44 18.43 -18.81
CA LEU A 34 -5.01 19.32 -19.84
C LEU A 34 -5.02 20.80 -19.41
N PHE A 35 -4.86 21.08 -18.12
CA PHE A 35 -4.78 22.44 -17.55
C PHE A 35 -3.33 22.92 -17.34
N ASN A 36 -2.33 22.23 -17.92
CA ASN A 36 -0.89 22.49 -17.73
C ASN A 36 -0.41 22.36 -16.29
N GLU A 37 -1.17 21.67 -15.44
CA GLU A 37 -0.71 21.33 -14.09
C GLU A 37 0.23 20.12 -14.17
N THR A 38 1.37 20.20 -13.51
CA THR A 38 2.36 19.12 -13.48
C THR A 38 2.29 18.39 -12.15
N THR A 39 2.00 17.09 -12.17
CA THR A 39 2.05 16.22 -11.00
C THR A 39 3.25 15.30 -11.11
N TYR A 40 3.98 15.14 -10.01
CA TYR A 40 5.11 14.23 -9.92
C TYR A 40 4.73 13.00 -9.12
N TYR A 41 5.14 11.84 -9.60
CA TYR A 41 4.85 10.57 -8.95
C TYR A 41 6.12 9.79 -8.70
N LEU A 42 6.10 9.00 -7.64
CA LEU A 42 7.05 7.94 -7.35
C LEU A 42 6.34 6.60 -7.54
N SER A 43 6.78 5.80 -8.51
CA SER A 43 6.42 4.39 -8.64
C SER A 43 7.44 3.53 -7.93
N MET A 44 6.98 2.52 -7.20
CA MET A 44 7.82 1.55 -6.51
C MET A 44 7.33 0.14 -6.82
N GLU A 45 8.23 -0.71 -7.30
CA GLU A 45 7.98 -2.12 -7.55
C GLU A 45 8.69 -2.97 -6.51
N TRP A 46 7.92 -3.77 -5.78
CA TRP A 46 8.42 -4.60 -4.69
C TRP A 46 8.23 -6.06 -5.04
N TYR A 47 9.33 -6.81 -5.10
CA TYR A 47 9.30 -8.24 -5.37
C TYR A 47 9.06 -9.03 -4.09
N PRO A 48 8.20 -10.07 -4.15
CA PRO A 48 7.93 -10.93 -3.01
C PRO A 48 9.14 -11.81 -2.67
N PRO A 49 9.22 -12.36 -1.44
CA PRO A 49 10.42 -13.03 -0.92
C PRO A 49 10.88 -14.27 -1.72
N TYR A 50 9.98 -14.90 -2.47
CA TYR A 50 10.30 -16.11 -3.23
C TYR A 50 11.00 -15.82 -4.56
N VAL A 51 11.00 -14.56 -5.02
CA VAL A 51 11.62 -14.14 -6.27
C VAL A 51 13.12 -13.95 -6.07
N LYS A 52 13.91 -14.88 -6.61
CA LYS A 52 15.38 -14.85 -6.54
C LYS A 52 15.95 -14.33 -7.85
N GLU A 53 16.25 -13.02 -7.90
CA GLU A 53 17.04 -12.21 -8.85
C GLU A 53 16.94 -12.43 -10.38
N SER A 54 16.70 -13.64 -10.89
CA SER A 54 16.45 -13.93 -12.31
C SER A 54 14.94 -13.95 -12.58
N VAL A 55 14.37 -12.78 -12.84
CA VAL A 55 13.04 -12.69 -13.47
C VAL A 55 13.26 -12.26 -14.91
N ASP A 56 12.47 -12.85 -15.81
CA ASP A 56 12.33 -12.36 -17.17
C ASP A 56 11.97 -10.86 -17.14
N GLU A 57 12.77 -10.01 -17.81
CA GLU A 57 12.62 -8.54 -17.73
C GLU A 57 11.29 -8.05 -18.33
N ASP A 58 10.58 -8.92 -19.05
CA ASP A 58 9.34 -8.60 -19.75
C ASP A 58 8.07 -8.66 -18.87
N SER A 59 8.15 -9.16 -17.62
CA SER A 59 6.97 -9.24 -16.75
C SER A 59 7.25 -9.25 -15.25
N ASN A 60 6.40 -8.54 -14.51
CA ASN A 60 6.40 -8.58 -13.06
C ASN A 60 5.92 -9.94 -12.53
N PRO A 61 6.66 -10.58 -11.59
CA PRO A 61 6.24 -11.82 -10.95
C PRO A 61 4.88 -11.70 -10.24
N GLU A 62 4.26 -12.84 -10.01
CA GLU A 62 3.03 -12.93 -9.23
C GLU A 62 3.21 -12.33 -7.83
N GLY A 63 2.26 -11.51 -7.40
CA GLY A 63 2.30 -10.85 -6.11
C GLY A 63 3.40 -9.81 -5.89
N THR A 64 4.11 -9.38 -6.95
CA THR A 64 4.81 -8.10 -6.97
C THR A 64 3.85 -6.98 -6.59
N ALA A 65 4.27 -6.12 -5.66
CA ALA A 65 3.50 -4.94 -5.28
C ALA A 65 3.99 -3.73 -6.10
N VAL A 66 3.10 -3.13 -6.88
CA VAL A 66 3.35 -1.88 -7.61
C VAL A 66 2.58 -0.77 -6.89
N ILE A 67 3.32 0.20 -6.35
CA ILE A 67 2.77 1.27 -5.51
C ILE A 67 3.15 2.62 -6.09
N SER A 68 2.15 3.46 -6.33
CA SER A 68 2.34 4.82 -6.81
C SER A 68 2.00 5.84 -5.74
N TYR A 69 2.86 6.85 -5.60
CA TYR A 69 2.73 7.93 -4.63
C TYR A 69 2.84 9.28 -5.34
N ASP A 70 1.85 10.14 -5.14
CA ASP A 70 1.84 11.51 -5.61
C ASP A 70 2.69 12.39 -4.68
N LEU A 71 3.78 12.91 -5.22
CA LEU A 71 4.73 13.75 -4.50
C LEU A 71 4.24 15.18 -4.28
N THR A 72 3.25 15.63 -5.05
CA THR A 72 2.62 16.94 -4.90
C THR A 72 1.63 16.93 -3.74
N THR A 73 0.77 15.90 -3.65
CA THR A 73 -0.28 15.81 -2.62
C THR A 73 0.14 15.03 -1.38
N GLY A 74 1.20 14.21 -1.47
CA GLY A 74 1.65 13.35 -0.39
C GLY A 74 0.74 12.13 -0.17
N GLN A 75 0.10 11.63 -1.22
CA GLN A 75 -0.90 10.56 -1.13
C GLN A 75 -0.56 9.38 -2.04
N TYR A 76 -0.95 8.18 -1.61
CA TYR A 76 -0.89 6.99 -2.45
C TYR A 76 -2.02 7.03 -3.48
N THR A 77 -1.68 6.88 -4.76
CA THR A 77 -2.65 6.89 -5.85
C THR A 77 -3.00 5.50 -6.34
N SER A 78 -2.12 4.51 -6.11
CA SER A 78 -2.35 3.12 -6.49
C SER A 78 -1.53 2.16 -5.62
N VAL A 79 -2.13 1.01 -5.32
CA VAL A 79 -1.50 -0.15 -4.66
C VAL A 79 -2.03 -1.41 -5.33
N ILE A 80 -1.20 -2.05 -6.14
CA ILE A 80 -1.61 -3.23 -6.92
C ILE A 80 -0.68 -4.37 -6.56
N PHE A 81 -1.27 -5.53 -6.27
CA PHE A 81 -0.54 -6.79 -6.19
C PHE A 81 -0.81 -7.58 -7.48
N VAL A 82 0.25 -7.97 -8.19
CA VAL A 82 0.12 -8.72 -9.45
C VAL A 82 -0.67 -10.02 -9.20
N GLN A 83 -1.67 -10.28 -10.04
CA GLN A 83 -2.65 -11.37 -9.88
C GLN A 83 -3.46 -11.34 -8.57
N GLY A 84 -3.50 -10.21 -7.87
CA GLY A 84 -4.24 -10.05 -6.61
C GLY A 84 -3.67 -10.82 -5.42
N LYS A 85 -2.43 -11.32 -5.51
CA LYS A 85 -1.80 -12.13 -4.47
C LYS A 85 -0.81 -11.32 -3.65
N SER A 86 -0.97 -11.33 -2.33
CA SER A 86 -0.05 -10.64 -1.43
C SER A 86 0.66 -11.63 -0.51
N TYR A 87 1.94 -11.39 -0.28
CA TYR A 87 2.80 -12.07 0.69
C TYR A 87 3.16 -11.12 1.83
N ALA A 88 2.48 -9.96 1.91
CA ALA A 88 2.74 -8.97 2.93
C ALA A 88 2.34 -9.51 4.31
N ASN A 89 3.03 -9.07 5.35
CA ASN A 89 2.76 -9.56 6.70
C ASN A 89 1.33 -9.21 7.12
N SER A 90 0.54 -10.23 7.46
CA SER A 90 -0.79 -10.03 8.04
C SER A 90 -0.66 -9.35 9.41
N PRO A 91 -1.60 -8.46 9.81
CA PRO A 91 -1.62 -7.97 11.17
C PRO A 91 -1.68 -9.14 12.14
N SER A 92 -0.64 -9.29 12.98
CA SER A 92 -0.69 -10.17 14.13
C SER A 92 -1.64 -9.55 15.14
N TYR A 93 -2.93 -9.84 14.99
CA TYR A 93 -3.83 -9.66 16.12
C TYR A 93 -3.39 -10.68 17.18
N PRO A 94 -2.96 -10.25 18.39
CA PRO A 94 -2.78 -11.22 19.46
C PRO A 94 -4.12 -11.92 19.64
N ASN A 95 -4.11 -13.25 19.59
CA ASN A 95 -5.28 -14.08 19.80
C ASN A 95 -5.77 -13.93 21.24
N ASN A 96 -6.46 -12.85 21.53
CA ASN A 96 -7.36 -12.72 22.66
C ASN A 96 -8.73 -12.27 22.15
N CYS A 97 -9.29 -13.09 21.26
CA CYS A 97 -10.73 -13.15 21.07
C CYS A 97 -11.37 -13.69 22.36
N VAL A 98 -11.59 -12.81 23.35
CA VAL A 98 -12.64 -12.96 24.36
C VAL A 98 -13.20 -11.57 24.65
N ASP A 99 -14.28 -11.19 23.97
CA ASP A 99 -15.62 -10.99 24.55
C ASP A 99 -16.48 -10.16 23.57
N ARG A 100 -17.59 -10.73 23.11
CA ARG A 100 -18.40 -10.22 21.98
C ARG A 100 -19.22 -8.96 22.34
N GLU A 101 -19.19 -8.52 23.59
CA GLU A 101 -20.06 -7.45 24.09
C GLU A 101 -19.36 -6.10 24.39
N ARG A 102 -18.03 -5.99 24.25
CA ARG A 102 -17.31 -4.77 24.70
C ARG A 102 -17.14 -3.68 23.64
N TYR A 103 -17.31 -3.98 22.36
CA TYR A 103 -17.16 -2.99 21.28
C TYR A 103 -18.45 -2.24 20.90
N ARG A 104 -19.63 -2.64 21.40
CA ARG A 104 -20.89 -1.91 21.15
C ARG A 104 -21.09 -0.65 21.99
N THR A 105 -20.25 -0.38 23.00
CA THR A 105 -20.52 0.70 23.97
C THR A 105 -19.49 1.83 24.01
N ARG A 106 -18.52 1.90 23.08
CA ARG A 106 -17.54 3.03 23.06
C ARG A 106 -17.29 3.72 21.72
N LEU A 107 -18.09 3.45 20.68
CA LEU A 107 -18.06 4.20 19.42
C LEU A 107 -19.47 4.60 18.94
N TRP A 108 -20.26 5.19 19.84
CA TRP A 108 -21.46 5.95 19.46
C TRP A 108 -21.42 7.41 19.96
N GLN A 109 -20.23 7.94 20.29
CA GLN A 109 -20.05 9.37 20.59
C GLN A 109 -18.90 10.05 19.83
N ALA A 110 -18.57 9.57 18.63
CA ALA A 110 -17.72 10.34 17.71
C ALA A 110 -18.24 10.22 16.27
N VAL A 111 -19.32 10.95 16.00
CA VAL A 111 -19.66 11.70 14.76
C VAL A 111 -19.30 11.00 13.44
N SER A 112 -20.24 10.37 12.72
CA SER A 112 -21.16 11.03 11.76
C SER A 112 -20.46 11.95 10.72
N ALA A 113 -19.77 11.37 9.74
CA ALA A 113 -19.76 11.87 8.35
C ALA A 113 -19.01 10.88 7.45
N LEU A 114 -19.69 10.49 6.36
CA LEU A 114 -19.21 9.70 5.22
C LEU A 114 -19.01 8.21 5.49
N SER A 115 -19.74 7.43 4.70
CA SER A 115 -19.83 5.98 4.73
C SER A 115 -18.45 5.31 4.76
N PRO A 116 -18.22 4.30 5.62
CA PRO A 116 -17.01 3.50 5.55
C PRO A 116 -16.98 2.75 4.20
N PRO A 117 -15.81 2.60 3.55
CA PRO A 117 -15.71 1.85 2.32
C PRO A 117 -16.02 0.37 2.60
N GLU A 118 -16.99 -0.19 1.86
CA GLU A 118 -17.31 -1.61 1.86
C GLU A 118 -16.13 -2.40 1.28
N TRP A 119 -15.21 -2.84 2.15
CA TRP A 119 -14.26 -3.91 1.82
C TRP A 119 -14.80 -5.23 2.39
N PRO A 120 -14.63 -6.34 1.67
CA PRO A 120 -15.37 -7.57 1.93
C PRO A 120 -15.02 -8.13 3.30
N ILE A 121 -16.08 -8.50 4.02
CA ILE A 121 -16.05 -9.18 5.30
C ILE A 121 -15.34 -10.52 5.10
N CYS A 122 -14.16 -10.71 5.70
CA CYS A 122 -13.60 -12.04 5.89
C CYS A 122 -14.51 -12.78 6.90
N LEU A 123 -15.36 -13.66 6.38
CA LEU A 123 -16.04 -14.71 7.14
C LEU A 123 -15.07 -15.90 7.29
N PRO A 124 -15.23 -16.73 8.36
CA PRO A 124 -14.19 -17.62 8.89
C PRO A 124 -13.69 -18.70 7.94
#